data_AF-A0A3N7FPK7-F1
#
_entry.id   AF-A0A3N7FPK7-F1
#
_cell.length_a   1.000
_cell.length_b   1.000
_cell.length_c   1.000
_cell.angle_alpha   90.00
_cell.angle_beta   90.00
_cell.angle_gamma   90.00
#
_symmetry.space_group_name_H-M   'P 1'
#
loop_
_entity.id
_entity.type
_entity.pdbx_description
1 polymer ?
#
loop_
_entity_poly.entity_id
_entity_poly.type
_entity_poly.pdbx_seq_one_letter_code
_entity_poly.pdbx_strand_id
1 'polypeptide(L)'
;MSLAARIPERMDDVGETPLILATKSGIVEIVEEILRLYPQAVEHVDDEGRNVLHVAIKYRELKIFELVTKMEVPMKRLVRKIDNEGNSILHTVGVKRKDFVSEKMEGPAFLLQEELLWFERVEKVTPPHFISHHNSQNLSAECLFITANSELRSSAKEWMKSTAEGSSVVAVLIATVAFAAAYTVPGGPNQSTGVPVLVNKPFFVVFTVSDVLSLTFALTSVVTFLSILSSPFRFKDFKHTLPNKLMAGFTFLFLSVAMMMVAFGSTIFLTIYNKENWAKVTLYTVSFIPVCIFALSYFPLYSSLSKTYKYLLENFPLTKLVLSKPCTMMSKCLKCCQVQTSESHIP
;
A
#
# COMPACT_ATOMS: atom_id res chain seq x y z
N MET A 1 0.45 -40.06 35.06
CA MET A 1 1.70 -40.41 34.36
C MET A 1 1.36 -41.26 33.16
N SER A 2 1.24 -40.62 31.99
CA SER A 2 1.40 -41.23 30.66
C SER A 2 1.22 -40.11 29.64
N LEU A 3 2.30 -39.34 29.41
CA LEU A 3 2.41 -38.52 28.21
C LEU A 3 2.64 -39.49 27.04
N ALA A 4 1.58 -39.88 26.36
CA ALA A 4 1.72 -40.38 25.00
C ALA A 4 2.09 -39.19 24.13
N ALA A 5 3.39 -39.05 23.85
CA ALA A 5 3.89 -38.16 22.82
C ALA A 5 3.12 -38.45 21.53
N ARG A 6 2.30 -37.49 21.10
CA ARG A 6 1.61 -37.53 19.82
C ARG A 6 2.68 -37.33 18.75
N ILE A 7 3.24 -38.44 18.29
CA ILE A 7 4.12 -38.52 17.13
C ILE A 7 3.36 -37.84 15.98
N PRO A 8 3.93 -36.84 15.29
CA PRO A 8 3.27 -36.25 14.14
C PRO A 8 2.97 -37.36 13.14
N GLU A 9 1.74 -37.39 12.66
CA GLU A 9 1.29 -38.36 11.68
C GLU A 9 2.27 -38.41 10.52
N ARG A 10 2.62 -39.65 10.17
CA ARG A 10 3.41 -40.11 9.04
C ARG A 10 3.40 -39.07 7.90
N MET A 11 4.57 -38.51 7.62
CA MET A 11 4.85 -37.86 6.34
C MET A 11 4.49 -38.90 5.28
N ASP A 12 3.42 -38.64 4.52
CA ASP A 12 3.08 -39.48 3.38
C ASP A 12 4.34 -39.65 2.53
N ASP A 13 4.54 -40.86 2.02
CA ASP A 13 5.67 -41.23 1.16
C ASP A 13 5.53 -40.49 -0.18
N VAL A 14 5.86 -39.20 -0.19
CA VAL A 14 5.65 -38.32 -1.35
C VAL A 14 6.92 -38.30 -2.19
N GLY A 15 6.78 -38.64 -3.47
CA GLY A 15 7.85 -38.61 -4.49
C GLY A 15 8.27 -37.19 -4.86
N GLU A 16 8.34 -36.26 -3.91
CA GLU A 16 8.70 -34.87 -4.18
C GLU A 16 10.18 -34.75 -4.47
N THR A 17 10.50 -34.28 -5.67
CA THR A 17 11.89 -34.00 -6.01
C THR A 17 12.49 -32.97 -5.04
N PRO A 18 13.80 -33.05 -4.74
CA PRO A 18 14.47 -32.09 -3.85
C PRO A 18 14.24 -30.62 -4.25
N LEU A 19 14.09 -30.36 -5.55
CA LEU A 19 13.78 -29.04 -6.09
C LEU A 19 12.40 -28.53 -5.64
N ILE A 20 11.37 -29.39 -5.70
CA ILE A 20 10.00 -29.04 -5.30
C ILE A 20 9.93 -28.81 -3.79
N LEU A 21 10.57 -29.66 -3.00
CA LEU A 21 10.66 -29.48 -1.54
C LEU A 21 11.34 -28.17 -1.16
N ALA A 22 12.51 -27.88 -1.74
CA ALA A 22 13.22 -26.61 -1.52
C ALA A 22 12.36 -25.41 -1.93
N THR A 23 11.56 -25.55 -3.01
CA THR A 23 10.63 -24.51 -3.46
C THR A 23 9.47 -24.30 -2.49
N LYS A 24 8.87 -25.37 -1.94
CA LYS A 24 7.82 -25.25 -0.91
C LYS A 24 8.32 -24.59 0.37
N SER A 25 9.57 -24.85 0.72
CA SER A 25 10.23 -24.28 1.91
C SER A 25 10.79 -22.87 1.70
N GLY A 26 10.80 -22.34 0.48
CA GLY A 26 11.33 -21.01 0.19
C GLY A 26 12.86 -20.89 0.28
N ILE A 27 13.60 -22.00 0.24
CA ILE A 27 15.07 -22.00 0.38
C ILE A 27 15.70 -21.76 -1.00
N VAL A 28 15.88 -20.48 -1.33
CA VAL A 28 16.36 -20.02 -2.64
C VAL A 28 17.74 -20.59 -2.98
N GLU A 29 18.64 -20.68 -2.00
CA GLU A 29 20.02 -21.11 -2.17
C GLU A 29 20.11 -22.56 -2.66
N ILE A 30 19.23 -23.44 -2.14
CA ILE A 30 19.16 -24.84 -2.57
C ILE A 30 18.59 -24.93 -3.99
N VAL A 31 17.56 -24.14 -4.29
CA VAL A 31 16.97 -24.09 -5.63
C VAL A 31 18.00 -23.63 -6.67
N GLU A 32 18.74 -22.57 -6.39
CA GLU A 32 19.80 -22.06 -7.27
C GLU A 32 20.89 -23.11 -7.52
N GLU A 33 21.36 -23.78 -6.47
CA GLU A 33 22.42 -24.77 -6.59
C GLU A 33 21.98 -26.02 -7.37
N ILE A 34 20.74 -26.49 -7.15
CA ILE A 34 20.17 -27.62 -7.90
C ILE A 34 20.05 -27.26 -9.40
N LEU A 35 19.53 -26.07 -9.72
CA LEU A 35 19.36 -25.63 -11.11
C LEU A 35 20.70 -25.33 -11.80
N ARG A 36 21.73 -24.99 -11.03
CA ARG A 36 23.11 -24.82 -11.53
C ARG A 36 23.74 -26.14 -11.92
N LEU A 37 23.61 -27.17 -11.07
CA LEU A 37 24.21 -28.49 -11.30
C LEU A 37 23.39 -29.35 -12.27
N TYR A 38 22.06 -29.25 -12.21
CA TYR A 38 21.12 -30.05 -13.00
C TYR A 38 20.01 -29.17 -13.59
N PRO A 39 20.29 -28.36 -14.64
CA PRO A 39 19.30 -27.45 -15.24
C PRO A 39 18.01 -28.13 -15.70
N GLN A 40 18.09 -29.39 -16.15
CA GLN A 40 16.95 -30.21 -16.57
C GLN A 40 15.97 -30.51 -15.44
N ALA A 41 16.38 -30.41 -14.17
CA ALA A 41 15.52 -30.68 -13.02
C ALA A 41 14.32 -29.73 -12.95
N VAL A 42 14.41 -28.56 -13.59
CA VAL A 42 13.33 -27.58 -13.66
C VAL A 42 12.07 -28.12 -14.35
N GLU A 43 12.21 -29.14 -15.22
CA GLU A 43 11.09 -29.75 -15.95
C GLU A 43 10.36 -30.82 -15.15
N HIS A 44 10.88 -31.21 -13.99
CA HIS A 44 10.20 -32.16 -13.13
C HIS A 44 8.86 -31.62 -12.64
N VAL A 45 7.92 -32.55 -12.51
CA VAL A 45 6.60 -32.30 -11.94
C VAL A 45 6.46 -33.15 -10.68
N ASP A 46 5.65 -32.66 -9.74
CA ASP A 46 5.23 -33.45 -8.60
C ASP A 46 4.06 -34.39 -8.94
N ASP A 47 3.59 -35.12 -7.94
CA ASP A 47 2.50 -36.11 -8.08
C ASP A 47 1.15 -35.46 -8.47
N GLU A 48 0.99 -34.15 -8.21
CA GLU A 48 -0.17 -33.36 -8.63
C GLU A 48 0.00 -32.80 -10.07
N GLY A 49 1.08 -33.17 -10.77
CA GLY A 49 1.38 -32.67 -12.12
C GLY A 49 1.89 -31.23 -12.14
N ARG A 50 2.17 -30.64 -10.96
CA ARG A 50 2.62 -29.26 -10.81
C ARG A 50 4.12 -29.19 -11.06
N ASN A 51 4.53 -28.20 -11.84
CA ASN A 51 5.94 -27.86 -11.98
C ASN A 51 6.39 -26.85 -10.91
N VAL A 52 7.67 -26.50 -10.93
CA VAL A 52 8.27 -25.53 -10.00
C VAL A 52 7.56 -24.16 -9.97
N LEU A 53 6.96 -23.70 -11.08
CA LEU A 53 6.22 -22.42 -11.11
C LEU A 53 4.91 -22.52 -10.34
N HIS A 54 4.13 -23.57 -10.54
CA HIS A 54 2.89 -23.79 -9.79
C HIS A 54 3.18 -23.81 -8.28
N VAL A 55 4.24 -24.52 -7.87
CA VAL A 55 4.63 -24.60 -6.46
C VAL A 55 5.10 -23.24 -5.94
N ALA A 56 6.02 -22.56 -6.63
CA ALA A 56 6.47 -21.23 -6.22
C ALA A 56 5.30 -20.23 -6.09
N ILE A 57 4.32 -20.31 -7.00
CA ILE A 57 3.11 -19.46 -6.98
C ILE A 57 2.21 -19.78 -5.79
N LYS A 58 1.92 -21.06 -5.54
CA LYS A 58 1.08 -21.51 -4.44
C LYS A 58 1.65 -21.11 -3.08
N TYR A 59 2.98 -21.15 -2.94
CA TYR A 59 3.67 -20.87 -1.69
C TYR A 59 4.09 -19.39 -1.52
N ARG A 60 3.86 -18.55 -2.52
CA ARG A 60 4.21 -17.11 -2.55
C ARG A 60 5.72 -16.84 -2.51
N GLU A 61 6.50 -17.73 -3.11
CA GLU A 61 7.96 -17.63 -3.14
C GLU A 61 8.44 -16.76 -4.31
N LEU A 62 8.37 -15.44 -4.11
CA LEU A 62 8.69 -14.42 -5.12
C LEU A 62 10.08 -14.60 -5.72
N LYS A 63 11.11 -14.85 -4.89
CA LYS A 63 12.51 -14.96 -5.37
C LYS A 63 12.70 -16.16 -6.30
N ILE A 64 12.11 -17.31 -5.96
CA ILE A 64 12.19 -18.52 -6.79
C ILE A 64 11.37 -18.33 -8.07
N PHE A 65 10.20 -17.70 -7.99
CA PHE A 65 9.43 -17.33 -9.17
C PHE A 65 10.24 -16.42 -10.12
N GLU A 66 10.91 -15.38 -9.60
CA GLU A 66 11.77 -14.49 -10.38
C GLU A 66 13.00 -15.21 -10.96
N LEU A 67 13.56 -16.19 -10.25
CA LEU A 67 14.66 -17.01 -10.73
C LEU A 67 14.25 -17.85 -11.94
N VAL A 68 13.14 -18.60 -11.82
CA VAL A 68 12.67 -19.51 -12.89
C VAL A 68 12.15 -18.73 -14.10
N THR A 69 11.51 -17.57 -13.89
CA THR A 69 10.99 -16.72 -14.98
C THR A 69 12.09 -16.14 -15.88
N LYS A 70 13.33 -16.03 -15.38
CA LYS A 70 14.50 -15.58 -16.16
C LYS A 70 15.07 -16.66 -17.10
N MET A 71 14.64 -17.92 -16.99
CA MET A 71 15.14 -19.01 -17.83
C MET A 71 14.43 -19.03 -19.20
N GLU A 72 15.12 -18.66 -20.29
CA GLU A 72 14.45 -18.43 -21.59
C GLU A 72 13.68 -19.63 -22.18
N VAL A 73 14.34 -20.79 -22.29
CA VAL A 73 13.76 -21.98 -22.95
C VAL A 73 12.81 -22.74 -22.02
N PRO A 74 13.18 -23.06 -20.76
CA PRO A 74 12.30 -23.77 -19.85
C PRO A 74 11.01 -23.00 -19.56
N MET A 75 11.07 -21.68 -19.41
CA MET A 75 9.90 -20.85 -19.07
C MET A 75 8.75 -21.04 -20.08
N LYS A 76 9.04 -21.08 -21.38
CA LYS A 76 8.01 -21.29 -22.42
C LYS A 76 7.27 -22.62 -22.29
N ARG A 77 7.94 -23.65 -21.77
CA ARG A 77 7.36 -24.99 -21.54
C ARG A 77 6.62 -25.05 -20.22
N LEU A 78 7.21 -24.51 -19.16
CA LEU A 78 6.66 -24.56 -17.80
C LEU A 78 5.34 -23.81 -17.70
N VAL A 79 5.23 -22.63 -18.31
CA VAL A 79 4.01 -21.82 -18.22
C VAL A 79 2.81 -22.45 -18.94
N ARG A 80 3.06 -23.29 -19.95
CA ARG A 80 2.00 -23.98 -20.71
C ARG A 80 1.51 -25.27 -20.04
N LYS A 81 2.22 -25.75 -19.02
CA LYS A 81 1.85 -26.95 -18.28
C LYS A 81 0.60 -26.66 -17.44
N ILE A 82 -0.30 -27.64 -17.38
CA ILE A 82 -1.44 -27.68 -16.46
C ILE A 82 -1.21 -28.78 -15.43
N ASP A 83 -1.72 -28.57 -14.22
CA ASP A 83 -1.75 -29.60 -13.19
C ASP A 83 -2.83 -30.66 -13.46
N ASN A 84 -2.93 -31.66 -12.58
CA ASN A 84 -3.89 -32.76 -12.73
C ASN A 84 -5.36 -32.29 -12.65
N GLU A 85 -5.62 -31.16 -11.99
CA GLU A 85 -6.94 -30.52 -11.92
C GLU A 85 -7.20 -29.56 -13.10
N GLY A 86 -6.31 -29.51 -14.09
CA GLY A 86 -6.42 -28.68 -15.27
C GLY A 86 -6.18 -27.18 -15.00
N ASN A 87 -5.65 -26.83 -13.83
CA ASN A 87 -5.31 -25.46 -13.49
C ASN A 87 -4.05 -25.03 -14.26
N SER A 88 -4.09 -23.80 -14.76
CA SER A 88 -2.88 -23.11 -15.20
C SER A 88 -2.13 -22.48 -14.02
N ILE A 89 -0.91 -22.00 -14.26
CA ILE A 89 -0.15 -21.22 -13.27
C ILE A 89 -0.95 -20.03 -12.69
N LEU A 90 -1.86 -19.44 -13.47
CA LEU A 90 -2.69 -18.31 -13.03
C LEU A 90 -3.80 -18.75 -12.07
N HIS A 91 -4.40 -19.91 -12.31
CA HIS A 91 -5.37 -20.51 -11.38
C HIS A 91 -4.72 -20.80 -10.02
N THR A 92 -3.45 -21.22 -10.01
CA THR A 92 -2.72 -21.54 -8.78
C THR A 92 -2.64 -20.37 -7.80
N VAL A 93 -2.76 -19.12 -8.26
CA VAL A 93 -2.83 -17.95 -7.38
C VAL A 93 -4.06 -18.00 -6.46
N GLY A 94 -5.20 -18.47 -6.98
CA GLY A 94 -6.45 -18.64 -6.23
C GLY A 94 -6.46 -19.85 -5.30
N VAL A 95 -5.51 -20.78 -5.43
CA VAL A 95 -5.42 -21.98 -4.59
C VAL A 95 -4.81 -21.63 -3.24
N LYS A 96 -5.60 -21.79 -2.17
CA LYS A 96 -5.14 -21.53 -0.80
C LYS A 96 -4.28 -22.69 -0.28
N ARG A 97 -3.25 -22.35 0.50
CA ARG A 97 -2.44 -23.29 1.26
C ARG A 97 -3.25 -23.85 2.43
N LYS A 98 -3.20 -25.16 2.65
CA LYS A 98 -3.85 -25.82 3.80
C LYS A 98 -3.22 -25.38 5.13
N ASP A 99 -1.91 -25.10 5.12
CA ASP A 99 -1.13 -24.80 6.31
C ASP A 99 -0.87 -23.30 6.52
N PHE A 100 -1.53 -22.43 5.74
CA PHE A 100 -1.29 -21.00 5.83
C PHE A 100 -2.02 -20.41 7.03
N VAL A 101 -1.30 -20.32 8.14
CA VAL A 101 -1.62 -19.39 9.21
C VAL A 101 -1.07 -18.03 8.78
N SER A 102 -1.95 -17.06 8.57
CA SER A 102 -1.54 -15.67 8.34
C SER A 102 -0.97 -15.09 9.65
N GLU A 103 0.25 -15.48 10.02
CA GLU A 103 0.96 -14.96 11.20
C GLU A 103 1.46 -13.51 11.00
N LYS A 104 1.38 -12.99 9.78
CA LYS A 104 1.76 -11.61 9.50
C LYS A 104 0.72 -10.66 10.09
N MET A 105 1.23 -9.81 10.99
CA MET A 105 0.63 -8.67 11.69
C MET A 105 0.11 -7.54 10.76
N GLU A 106 -0.26 -7.86 9.52
CA GLU A 106 -0.66 -6.90 8.48
C GLU A 106 -2.19 -6.86 8.36
N GLY A 107 -2.76 -5.65 8.21
CA GLY A 107 -4.21 -5.49 8.08
C GLY A 107 -4.77 -6.27 6.87
N PRO A 108 -5.99 -6.86 6.95
CA PRO A 108 -6.55 -7.71 5.89
C PRO A 108 -6.60 -7.05 4.50
N ALA A 109 -6.72 -5.71 4.45
CA ALA A 109 -6.71 -4.96 3.20
C ALA A 109 -5.34 -4.97 2.49
N PHE A 110 -4.25 -4.98 3.25
CA PHE A 110 -2.90 -5.09 2.70
C PHE A 110 -2.62 -6.51 2.21
N LEU A 111 -3.05 -7.53 2.96
CA LEU A 111 -2.96 -8.92 2.51
C LEU A 111 -3.71 -9.13 1.18
N LEU A 112 -4.92 -8.57 1.05
CA LEU A 112 -5.66 -8.63 -0.21
C LEU A 112 -4.95 -7.88 -1.35
N GLN A 113 -4.34 -6.73 -1.04
CA GLN A 113 -3.56 -5.97 -2.01
C GLN A 113 -2.35 -6.80 -2.52
N GLU A 114 -1.63 -7.47 -1.62
CA GLU A 114 -0.51 -8.36 -1.99
C GLU A 114 -0.99 -9.50 -2.90
N GLU A 115 -2.12 -10.14 -2.57
CA GLU A 115 -2.70 -11.20 -3.40
C GLU A 115 -3.10 -10.71 -4.80
N LEU A 116 -3.65 -9.49 -4.91
CA LEU A 116 -3.99 -8.87 -6.20
C LEU A 116 -2.76 -8.53 -7.03
N LEU A 117 -1.70 -8.02 -6.40
CA LEU A 117 -0.42 -7.74 -7.05
C LEU A 117 0.28 -9.05 -7.46
N TRP A 118 0.12 -10.11 -6.66
CA TRP A 118 0.60 -11.45 -6.98
C TRP A 118 -0.10 -12.01 -8.22
N PHE A 119 -1.44 -11.90 -8.27
CA PHE A 119 -2.23 -12.30 -9.43
C PHE A 119 -1.79 -11.58 -10.71
N GLU A 120 -1.66 -10.25 -10.68
CA GLU A 120 -1.19 -9.48 -11.84
C GLU A 120 0.22 -9.88 -12.28
N ARG A 121 1.14 -10.16 -11.34
CA ARG A 121 2.50 -10.57 -11.67
C ARG A 121 2.50 -11.90 -12.42
N VAL A 122 1.70 -12.87 -11.98
CA VAL A 122 1.56 -14.16 -12.66
C VAL A 122 0.82 -14.01 -13.99
N GLU A 123 -0.18 -13.13 -14.07
CA GLU A 123 -0.90 -12.83 -15.31
C GLU A 123 0.04 -12.31 -16.40
N LYS A 124 0.97 -11.41 -16.05
CA LYS A 124 1.95 -10.84 -17.00
C LYS A 124 2.87 -11.88 -17.64
N VAL A 125 3.17 -12.98 -16.95
CA VAL A 125 4.01 -14.05 -17.50
C VAL A 125 3.19 -15.15 -18.19
N THR A 126 1.86 -15.12 -18.03
CA THR A 126 0.95 -16.10 -18.62
C THR A 126 0.65 -15.75 -20.09
N PRO A 127 0.77 -16.69 -21.04
CA PRO A 127 0.43 -16.48 -22.43
C PRO A 127 -1.03 -16.00 -22.58
N PRO A 128 -1.31 -15.03 -23.47
CA PRO A 128 -2.65 -14.45 -23.59
C PRO A 128 -3.78 -15.45 -23.83
N HIS A 129 -3.53 -16.49 -24.63
CA HIS A 129 -4.49 -17.56 -24.91
C HIS A 129 -4.78 -18.47 -23.70
N PHE A 130 -3.95 -18.41 -22.67
CA PHE A 130 -4.06 -19.21 -21.45
C PHE A 130 -4.71 -18.45 -20.29
N ILE A 131 -4.93 -17.14 -20.42
CA ILE A 131 -5.65 -16.32 -19.44
C ILE A 131 -7.13 -16.73 -19.39
N SER A 132 -7.71 -17.01 -20.57
CA SER A 132 -9.08 -17.50 -20.72
C SER A 132 -9.21 -19.03 -20.61
N HIS A 133 -8.15 -19.73 -20.19
CA HIS A 133 -8.21 -21.17 -19.95
C HIS A 133 -9.15 -21.47 -18.77
N HIS A 134 -9.88 -22.57 -18.85
CA HIS A 134 -10.78 -23.04 -17.80
C HIS A 134 -10.25 -24.34 -17.22
N ASN A 135 -10.27 -24.47 -15.90
CA ASN A 135 -9.84 -25.70 -15.23
C ASN A 135 -10.88 -26.83 -15.37
N SER A 136 -10.61 -28.00 -14.77
CA SER A 136 -11.53 -29.15 -14.80
C SER A 136 -12.90 -28.89 -14.15
N GLN A 137 -13.03 -27.82 -13.35
CA GLN A 137 -14.30 -27.34 -12.79
C GLN A 137 -15.00 -26.30 -13.69
N ASN A 138 -14.47 -26.07 -14.88
CA ASN A 138 -14.92 -25.05 -15.83
C ASN A 138 -14.88 -23.61 -15.27
N LEU A 139 -13.97 -23.35 -14.33
CA LEU A 139 -13.75 -22.02 -13.76
C LEU A 139 -12.56 -21.34 -14.44
N SER A 140 -12.65 -20.04 -14.65
CA SER A 140 -11.50 -19.21 -15.02
C SER A 140 -10.64 -18.87 -13.81
N ALA A 141 -9.37 -18.53 -14.05
CA ALA A 141 -8.43 -18.18 -12.98
C ALA A 141 -8.90 -16.97 -12.15
N GLU A 142 -9.48 -15.96 -12.80
CA GLU A 142 -10.04 -14.78 -12.13
C GLU A 142 -11.24 -15.16 -11.25
N CYS A 143 -12.15 -16.00 -11.74
CA CYS A 143 -13.31 -16.45 -10.98
C CYS A 143 -12.90 -17.26 -9.74
N LEU A 144 -11.92 -18.17 -9.91
CA LEU A 144 -11.35 -18.95 -8.81
C LEU A 144 -10.71 -18.03 -7.76
N PHE A 145 -9.91 -17.05 -8.19
CA PHE A 145 -9.26 -16.09 -7.31
C PHE A 145 -10.25 -15.23 -6.51
N ILE A 146 -11.29 -14.71 -7.17
CA ILE A 146 -12.35 -13.90 -6.54
C ILE A 146 -13.10 -14.74 -5.50
N THR A 147 -13.44 -15.97 -5.85
CA THR A 147 -14.19 -16.87 -4.97
C THR A 147 -13.36 -17.23 -3.73
N ALA A 148 -12.10 -17.61 -3.93
CA ALA A 148 -11.17 -17.96 -2.85
C ALA A 148 -10.81 -16.79 -1.92
N ASN A 149 -10.89 -15.54 -2.41
CA ASN A 149 -10.58 -14.33 -1.63
C ASN A 149 -11.82 -13.52 -1.23
N SER A 150 -13.01 -14.10 -1.36
CA SER A 150 -14.28 -13.43 -1.06
C SER A 150 -14.40 -13.04 0.42
N GLU A 151 -14.05 -13.94 1.33
CA GLU A 151 -14.00 -13.70 2.78
C GLU A 151 -12.94 -12.66 3.13
N LEU A 152 -11.72 -12.81 2.60
CA LEU A 152 -10.63 -11.85 2.81
C LEU A 152 -11.02 -10.44 2.38
N ARG A 153 -11.73 -10.29 1.25
CA ARG A 153 -12.28 -8.99 0.82
C ARG A 153 -13.33 -8.45 1.79
N SER A 154 -14.18 -9.30 2.34
CA SER A 154 -15.15 -8.88 3.35
C SER A 154 -14.45 -8.33 4.59
N SER A 155 -13.47 -9.07 5.13
CA SER A 155 -12.65 -8.64 6.26
C SER A 155 -11.85 -7.38 5.95
N ALA A 156 -11.28 -7.27 4.75
CA ALA A 156 -10.57 -6.07 4.28
C ALA A 156 -11.47 -4.84 4.22
N LYS A 157 -12.68 -4.99 3.69
CA LYS A 157 -13.68 -3.92 3.63
C LYS A 157 -14.03 -3.44 5.04
N GLU A 158 -14.33 -4.37 5.95
CA GLU A 158 -14.71 -4.03 7.33
C GLU A 158 -13.56 -3.35 8.08
N TRP A 159 -12.35 -3.91 7.95
CA TRP A 159 -11.15 -3.32 8.53
C TRP A 159 -10.89 -1.90 8.02
N MET A 160 -11.01 -1.65 6.71
CA MET A 160 -10.85 -0.31 6.15
C MET A 160 -11.93 0.66 6.62
N LYS A 161 -13.18 0.21 6.74
CA LYS A 161 -14.27 1.04 7.27
C LYS A 161 -14.02 1.45 8.71
N SER A 162 -13.79 0.47 9.59
CA SER A 162 -13.52 0.72 11.01
C SER A 162 -12.30 1.63 11.20
N THR A 163 -11.23 1.41 10.41
CA THR A 163 -10.02 2.25 10.44
C THR A 163 -10.31 3.69 10.00
N ALA A 164 -11.05 3.87 8.91
CA ALA A 164 -11.41 5.19 8.39
C ALA A 164 -12.36 5.93 9.33
N GLU A 165 -13.34 5.25 9.93
CA GLU A 165 -14.25 5.81 10.94
C GLU A 165 -13.49 6.26 12.20
N GLY A 166 -12.67 5.36 12.78
CA GLY A 166 -11.86 5.69 13.95
C GLY A 166 -10.90 6.85 13.71
N SER A 167 -10.23 6.88 12.54
CA SER A 167 -9.31 7.95 12.19
C SER A 167 -10.03 9.27 11.88
N SER A 168 -11.24 9.22 11.31
CA SER A 168 -12.07 10.41 11.09
C SER A 168 -12.47 11.07 12.40
N VAL A 169 -12.84 10.29 13.42
CA VAL A 169 -13.18 10.84 14.75
C VAL A 169 -11.99 11.59 15.34
N VAL A 170 -10.79 11.00 15.29
CA VAL A 170 -9.56 11.67 15.76
C VAL A 170 -9.29 12.95 14.97
N ALA A 171 -9.43 12.93 13.65
CA ALA A 171 -9.27 14.11 12.81
C ALA A 171 -10.28 15.23 13.16
N VAL A 172 -11.55 14.88 13.37
CA VAL A 172 -12.59 15.85 13.79
C VAL A 172 -12.28 16.43 15.17
N LEU A 173 -11.78 15.64 16.12
CA LEU A 173 -11.38 16.14 17.44
C LEU A 173 -10.24 17.15 17.33
N ILE A 174 -9.22 16.86 16.51
CA ILE A 174 -8.11 17.80 16.26
C ILE A 174 -8.62 19.08 15.59
N ALA A 175 -9.46 18.96 14.57
CA ALA A 175 -10.08 20.10 13.91
C ALA A 175 -10.88 20.96 14.90
N THR A 176 -11.63 20.35 15.80
CA THR A 176 -12.42 21.05 16.83
C THR A 176 -11.52 21.82 17.79
N VAL A 177 -10.42 21.20 18.25
CA VAL A 177 -9.46 21.85 19.15
C VAL A 177 -8.76 23.03 18.47
N ALA A 178 -8.29 22.85 17.23
CA ALA A 178 -7.67 23.92 16.44
C ALA A 178 -8.67 25.06 16.18
N PHE A 179 -9.89 24.74 15.76
CA PHE A 179 -10.94 25.73 15.54
C PHE A 179 -11.24 26.54 16.81
N ALA A 180 -11.33 25.89 17.97
CA ALA A 180 -11.51 26.59 19.25
C ALA A 180 -10.32 27.51 19.58
N ALA A 181 -9.08 27.06 19.32
CA ALA A 181 -7.87 27.84 19.56
C ALA A 181 -7.80 29.12 18.68
N ALA A 182 -8.33 29.06 17.45
CA ALA A 182 -8.43 30.23 16.58
C ALA A 182 -9.29 31.37 17.15
N TYR A 183 -10.33 31.06 17.92
CA TYR A 183 -11.19 32.07 18.58
C TYR A 183 -10.74 32.41 20.01
N THR A 184 -10.01 31.49 20.65
CA THR A 184 -9.48 31.65 22.01
C THR A 184 -7.97 31.93 21.98
N VAL A 185 -7.58 32.89 21.15
CA VAL A 185 -6.17 33.20 20.90
C VAL A 185 -5.39 33.53 22.19
N PRO A 186 -4.10 33.18 22.26
CA PRO A 186 -3.27 33.47 23.43
C PRO A 186 -3.25 34.97 23.76
N GLY A 187 -3.49 35.30 25.03
CA GLY A 187 -3.56 36.68 25.53
C GLY A 187 -4.91 37.38 25.30
N GLY A 188 -5.83 36.77 24.54
CA GLY A 188 -7.18 37.28 24.29
C GLY A 188 -7.24 38.55 23.43
N PRO A 189 -8.46 38.99 23.07
CA PRO A 189 -8.68 40.24 22.37
C PRO A 189 -8.57 41.45 23.32
N ASN A 190 -8.10 42.57 22.79
CA ASN A 190 -8.17 43.84 23.49
C ASN A 190 -9.64 44.31 23.61
N GLN A 191 -10.06 44.68 24.82
CA GLN A 191 -11.46 45.02 25.14
C GLN A 191 -12.01 46.21 24.31
N SER A 192 -11.15 47.10 23.84
CA SER A 192 -11.57 48.29 23.08
C SER A 192 -11.56 48.10 21.56
N THR A 193 -10.69 47.23 21.04
CA THR A 193 -10.46 47.10 19.58
C THR A 193 -10.81 45.72 19.03
N GLY A 194 -10.97 44.71 19.88
CA GLY A 194 -11.18 43.31 19.48
C GLY A 194 -9.94 42.62 18.89
N VAL A 195 -8.85 43.36 18.66
CA VAL A 195 -7.61 42.83 18.07
C VAL A 195 -6.83 42.02 19.12
N PRO A 196 -6.23 40.87 18.77
CA PRO A 196 -5.41 40.09 19.69
C PRO A 196 -4.27 40.90 20.30
N VAL A 197 -4.12 40.86 21.64
CA VAL A 197 -3.13 41.65 22.37
C VAL A 197 -1.69 41.30 21.96
N LEU A 198 -1.45 40.03 21.61
CA LEU A 198 -0.12 39.51 21.27
C LEU A 198 0.21 39.56 19.77
N VAL A 199 -0.60 40.24 18.94
CA VAL A 199 -0.47 40.26 17.47
C VAL A 199 0.91 40.66 16.96
N ASN A 200 1.60 41.57 17.67
CA ASN A 200 2.92 42.08 17.28
C ASN A 200 4.09 41.15 17.64
N LYS A 201 3.84 40.00 18.27
CA LYS A 201 4.88 39.03 18.62
C LYS A 201 5.09 38.04 17.48
N PRO A 202 6.33 37.71 17.09
CA PRO A 202 6.59 36.80 15.97
C PRO A 202 6.01 35.40 16.19
N PHE A 203 6.04 34.91 17.44
CA PHE A 203 5.45 33.62 17.81
C PHE A 203 3.92 33.59 17.70
N PHE A 204 3.25 34.75 17.71
CA PHE A 204 1.81 34.82 17.46
C PHE A 204 1.50 34.47 16.00
N VAL A 205 2.30 34.95 15.06
CA VAL A 205 2.17 34.58 13.64
C VAL A 205 2.42 33.09 13.44
N VAL A 206 3.45 32.53 14.09
CA VAL A 206 3.73 31.08 14.03
C VAL A 206 2.56 30.27 14.59
N PHE A 207 1.99 30.69 15.71
CA PHE A 207 0.77 30.09 16.28
C PHE A 207 -0.38 30.11 15.28
N THR A 208 -0.75 31.28 14.76
CA THR A 208 -1.91 31.43 13.85
C THR A 208 -1.74 30.61 12.58
N VAL A 209 -0.56 30.65 11.94
CA VAL A 209 -0.30 29.87 10.72
C VAL A 209 -0.36 28.37 11.00
N SER A 210 0.28 27.91 12.08
CA SER A 210 0.30 26.48 12.42
C SER A 210 -1.09 25.97 12.81
N ASP A 211 -1.89 26.77 13.51
CA ASP A 211 -3.26 26.42 13.90
C ASP A 211 -4.18 26.30 12.67
N VAL A 212 -4.12 27.25 11.74
CA VAL A 212 -4.86 27.17 10.47
C VAL A 212 -4.41 25.97 9.64
N LEU A 213 -3.11 25.71 9.53
CA LEU A 213 -2.59 24.54 8.82
C LEU A 213 -3.07 23.23 9.48
N SER A 214 -3.03 23.15 10.81
CA SER A 214 -3.56 22.02 11.58
C SER A 214 -5.02 21.75 11.23
N LEU A 215 -5.86 22.78 11.26
CA LEU A 215 -7.28 22.69 10.92
C LEU A 215 -7.50 22.23 9.48
N THR A 216 -6.81 22.85 8.50
CA THR A 216 -6.98 22.48 7.08
C THR A 216 -6.57 21.05 6.79
N PHE A 217 -5.46 20.56 7.36
CA PHE A 217 -5.04 19.18 7.19
C PHE A 217 -5.96 18.19 7.92
N ALA A 218 -6.49 18.53 9.09
CA ALA A 218 -7.49 17.70 9.77
C ALA A 218 -8.76 17.55 8.92
N LEU A 219 -9.31 18.65 8.41
CA LEU A 219 -10.51 18.62 7.56
C LEU A 219 -10.25 17.87 6.24
N THR A 220 -9.07 18.05 5.63
CA THR A 220 -8.68 17.30 4.43
C THR A 220 -8.60 15.80 4.72
N SER A 221 -8.05 15.42 5.88
CA SER A 221 -8.02 14.03 6.34
C SER A 221 -9.44 13.46 6.51
N VAL A 222 -10.36 14.19 7.15
CA VAL A 222 -11.79 13.80 7.27
C VAL A 222 -12.40 13.56 5.89
N VAL A 223 -12.24 14.48 4.94
CA VAL A 223 -12.78 14.32 3.58
C VAL A 223 -12.20 13.08 2.89
N THR A 224 -10.91 12.80 3.05
CA THR A 224 -10.27 11.61 2.46
C THR A 224 -10.78 10.31 3.08
N PHE A 225 -10.97 10.24 4.40
CA PHE A 225 -11.53 9.07 5.06
C PHE A 225 -13.02 8.87 4.72
N LEU A 226 -13.82 9.94 4.65
CA LEU A 226 -15.18 9.87 4.13
C LEU A 226 -15.21 9.34 2.68
N SER A 227 -14.26 9.74 1.84
CA SER A 227 -14.13 9.21 0.48
C SER A 227 -13.87 7.69 0.45
N ILE A 228 -13.22 7.13 1.47
CA ILE A 228 -13.06 5.67 1.63
C ILE A 228 -14.39 5.03 2.00
N LEU A 229 -15.11 5.60 2.98
CA LEU A 229 -16.41 5.08 3.43
C LEU A 229 -17.46 5.08 2.31
N SER A 230 -17.41 6.07 1.41
CA SER A 230 -18.30 6.15 0.23
C SER A 230 -17.84 5.30 -0.96
N SER A 231 -16.69 4.62 -0.89
CA SER A 231 -16.18 3.81 -2.01
C SER A 231 -16.92 2.46 -2.15
N PRO A 232 -16.98 1.87 -3.36
CA PRO A 232 -17.74 0.63 -3.60
C PRO A 232 -17.03 -0.66 -3.15
N PHE A 233 -15.74 -0.61 -2.77
CA PHE A 233 -14.94 -1.75 -2.30
C PHE A 233 -14.94 -2.96 -3.27
N ARG A 234 -14.72 -2.70 -4.56
CA ARG A 234 -14.49 -3.75 -5.57
C ARG A 234 -13.06 -4.29 -5.41
N PHE A 235 -12.80 -5.53 -5.81
CA PHE A 235 -11.45 -6.14 -5.77
C PHE A 235 -10.38 -5.23 -6.37
N LYS A 236 -10.61 -4.70 -7.58
CA LYS A 236 -9.66 -3.79 -8.25
C LYS A 236 -9.33 -2.52 -7.45
N ASP A 237 -10.24 -2.05 -6.59
CA ASP A 237 -10.04 -0.82 -5.84
C ASP A 237 -9.02 -1.03 -4.71
N PHE A 238 -8.92 -2.25 -4.17
CA PHE A 238 -7.93 -2.63 -3.15
C PHE A 238 -6.50 -2.66 -3.67
N LYS A 239 -6.30 -2.64 -4.99
CA LYS A 239 -4.96 -2.68 -5.57
C LYS A 239 -4.18 -1.38 -5.36
N HIS A 240 -4.81 -0.23 -5.61
CA HIS A 240 -4.15 1.07 -5.53
C HIS A 240 -5.06 2.17 -4.96
N THR A 241 -6.29 2.28 -5.45
CA THR A 241 -7.18 3.40 -5.11
C THR A 241 -7.45 3.50 -3.61
N LEU A 242 -7.85 2.39 -2.98
CA LEU A 242 -8.20 2.35 -1.56
C LEU A 242 -6.97 2.51 -0.66
N PRO A 243 -5.87 1.76 -0.84
CA PRO A 243 -4.62 1.98 -0.09
C PRO A 243 -4.07 3.41 -0.22
N ASN A 244 -4.10 4.01 -1.41
CA ASN A 244 -3.60 5.38 -1.62
C ASN A 244 -4.46 6.41 -0.91
N LYS A 245 -5.80 6.26 -0.92
CA LYS A 245 -6.69 7.13 -0.14
C LYS A 245 -6.44 7.00 1.36
N LEU A 246 -6.28 5.76 1.85
CA LEU A 246 -5.97 5.48 3.24
C LEU A 246 -4.64 6.14 3.64
N MET A 247 -3.64 6.04 2.76
CA MET A 247 -2.35 6.69 2.95
C MET A 247 -2.47 8.20 3.03
N ALA A 248 -3.13 8.81 2.05
CA ALA A 248 -3.34 10.25 2.01
C ALA A 248 -4.03 10.73 3.30
N GLY A 249 -5.08 10.03 3.74
CA GLY A 249 -5.81 10.36 4.97
C GLY A 249 -4.94 10.33 6.23
N PHE A 250 -4.09 9.31 6.37
CA PHE A 250 -3.11 9.26 7.45
C PHE A 250 -2.04 10.35 7.34
N THR A 251 -1.50 10.62 6.14
CA THR A 251 -0.48 11.67 5.98
C THR A 251 -1.00 13.05 6.37
N PHE A 252 -2.24 13.40 5.99
CA PHE A 252 -2.87 14.66 6.39
C PHE A 252 -3.20 14.70 7.87
N LEU A 253 -3.72 13.59 8.44
CA LEU A 253 -3.94 13.48 9.88
C LEU A 253 -2.65 13.75 10.65
N PHE A 254 -1.54 13.18 10.18
CA PHE A 254 -0.27 13.33 10.87
C PHE A 254 0.32 14.72 10.75
N LEU A 255 0.24 15.32 9.57
CA LEU A 255 0.65 16.69 9.37
C LEU A 255 -0.18 17.65 10.23
N SER A 256 -1.47 17.37 10.40
CA SER A 256 -2.35 18.11 11.32
C SER A 256 -1.87 18.04 12.78
N VAL A 257 -1.63 16.83 13.30
CA VAL A 257 -1.10 16.66 14.66
C VAL A 257 0.23 17.41 14.85
N ALA A 258 1.16 17.30 13.90
CA ALA A 258 2.44 17.98 13.98
C ALA A 258 2.27 19.51 14.04
N MET A 259 1.40 20.08 13.20
CA MET A 259 1.11 21.52 13.20
C MET A 259 0.42 21.97 14.50
N MET A 260 -0.49 21.14 15.05
CA MET A 260 -1.12 21.40 16.34
C MET A 260 -0.08 21.47 17.48
N MET A 261 0.93 20.60 17.46
CA MET A 261 2.00 20.61 18.46
C MET A 261 2.87 21.88 18.36
N VAL A 262 3.13 22.36 17.14
CA VAL A 262 3.85 23.63 16.92
C VAL A 262 3.01 24.82 17.42
N ALA A 263 1.70 24.82 17.17
CA ALA A 263 0.79 25.84 17.67
C ALA A 263 0.78 25.85 19.22
N PHE A 264 0.67 24.68 19.84
CA PHE A 264 0.73 24.53 21.30
C PHE A 264 2.05 25.06 21.88
N GLY A 265 3.19 24.67 21.32
CA GLY A 265 4.51 25.14 21.74
C GLY A 265 4.65 26.67 21.61
N SER A 266 4.11 27.25 20.54
CA SER A 266 4.09 28.71 20.32
C SER A 266 3.25 29.44 21.37
N THR A 267 2.08 28.88 21.73
CA THR A 267 1.21 29.41 22.80
C THR A 267 1.89 29.40 24.17
N ILE A 268 2.59 28.31 24.51
CA ILE A 268 3.35 28.21 25.76
C ILE A 268 4.46 29.27 25.80
N PHE A 269 5.20 29.43 24.70
CA PHE A 269 6.24 30.45 24.58
C PHE A 269 5.68 31.87 24.80
N LEU A 270 4.56 32.18 24.12
CA LEU A 270 3.89 33.48 24.23
C LEU A 270 3.39 33.78 25.64
N THR A 271 2.91 32.76 26.36
CA THR A 271 2.30 32.93 27.69
C THR A 271 3.34 33.03 28.81
N ILE A 272 4.50 32.37 28.67
CA ILE A 272 5.46 32.14 29.77
C ILE A 272 6.76 32.96 29.61
N TYR A 273 6.86 33.80 28.57
CA TYR A 273 8.05 34.60 28.23
C TYR A 273 8.78 35.23 29.44
N ASN A 274 8.07 35.63 30.51
CA ASN A 274 8.63 36.27 31.71
C ASN A 274 8.59 35.47 33.05
N LYS A 275 8.29 34.16 33.09
CA LYS A 275 8.32 33.36 34.34
C LYS A 275 9.57 32.48 34.51
N GLU A 276 9.82 32.01 35.75
CA GLU A 276 11.02 31.29 36.21
C GLU A 276 11.54 30.19 35.28
N ASN A 277 12.87 30.02 35.24
CA ASN A 277 13.58 29.12 34.32
C ASN A 277 13.16 27.65 34.42
N TRP A 278 12.80 27.14 35.60
CA TRP A 278 12.41 25.74 35.78
C TRP A 278 11.05 25.42 35.14
N ALA A 279 10.05 26.30 35.29
CA ALA A 279 8.72 26.10 34.69
C ALA A 279 8.77 26.09 33.16
N LYS A 280 9.67 26.89 32.56
CA LYS A 280 9.92 26.91 31.12
C LYS A 280 10.48 25.57 30.63
N VAL A 281 11.53 25.07 31.28
CA VAL A 281 12.18 23.81 30.90
C VAL A 281 11.18 22.65 30.96
N THR A 282 10.42 22.52 32.04
CA THR A 282 9.45 21.43 32.21
C THR A 282 8.35 21.46 31.13
N LEU A 283 7.83 22.63 30.78
CA LEU A 283 6.78 22.77 29.76
C LEU A 283 7.28 22.49 28.34
N TYR A 284 8.52 22.88 28.00
CA TYR A 284 9.10 22.51 26.71
C TYR A 284 9.30 21.01 26.59
N THR A 285 9.82 20.36 27.64
CA THR A 285 10.01 18.90 27.65
C THR A 285 8.67 18.18 27.47
N VAL A 286 7.63 18.57 28.20
CA VAL A 286 6.29 17.97 28.08
C VAL A 286 5.67 18.21 26.71
N SER A 287 5.86 19.39 26.10
CA SER A 287 5.32 19.70 24.76
C SER A 287 6.03 18.92 23.65
N PHE A 288 7.31 18.57 23.82
CA PHE A 288 8.09 17.88 22.78
C PHE A 288 7.99 16.34 22.85
N ILE A 289 7.66 15.78 24.03
CA ILE A 289 7.49 14.34 24.22
C ILE A 289 6.49 13.72 23.22
N PRO A 290 5.28 14.27 23.01
CA PRO A 290 4.35 13.73 22.02
C PRO A 290 4.91 13.77 20.60
N VAL A 291 5.67 14.82 20.23
CA VAL A 291 6.32 14.94 18.91
C VAL A 291 7.35 13.82 18.68
N CYS A 292 8.14 13.50 19.71
CA CYS A 292 9.13 12.41 19.64
C CYS A 292 8.46 11.03 19.55
N ILE A 293 7.45 10.77 20.37
CA ILE A 293 6.67 9.51 20.33
C ILE A 293 6.03 9.34 18.95
N PHE A 294 5.50 10.43 18.41
CA PHE A 294 4.90 10.48 17.09
C PHE A 294 5.94 10.13 16.01
N ALA A 295 7.09 10.82 15.96
CA ALA A 295 8.15 10.54 15.00
C ALA A 295 8.62 9.08 15.04
N LEU A 296 8.79 8.50 16.24
CA LEU A 296 9.23 7.11 16.42
C LEU A 296 8.16 6.09 16.00
N SER A 297 6.89 6.37 16.26
CA SER A 297 5.79 5.43 15.95
C SER A 297 5.46 5.37 14.45
N TYR A 298 5.66 6.47 13.71
CA TYR A 298 5.31 6.55 12.28
C TYR A 298 6.47 6.27 11.34
N PHE A 299 7.71 6.33 11.81
CA PHE A 299 8.88 5.94 11.03
C PHE A 299 8.79 4.50 10.48
N PRO A 300 8.35 3.48 11.25
CA PRO A 300 8.15 2.12 10.73
C PRO A 300 7.08 2.04 9.65
N LEU A 301 5.96 2.76 9.82
CA LEU A 301 4.86 2.79 8.85
C LEU A 301 5.33 3.38 7.51
N TYR A 302 5.96 4.55 7.54
CA TYR A 302 6.50 5.20 6.36
C TYR A 302 7.61 4.38 5.69
N SER A 303 8.48 3.74 6.49
CA SER A 303 9.53 2.83 6.00
C SER A 303 8.93 1.62 5.26
N SER A 304 7.91 0.96 5.82
CA SER A 304 7.23 -0.18 5.19
C SER A 304 6.64 0.20 3.82
N LEU A 305 6.01 1.37 3.74
CA LEU A 305 5.38 1.86 2.52
C LEU A 305 6.39 2.38 1.48
N SER A 306 7.49 2.97 1.93
CA SER A 306 8.57 3.42 1.03
C SER A 306 9.21 2.23 0.30
N LYS A 307 9.28 1.05 0.95
CA LYS A 307 9.74 -0.18 0.30
C LYS A 307 8.77 -0.63 -0.80
N THR A 308 7.47 -0.54 -0.56
CA THR A 308 6.42 -0.83 -1.57
C THR A 308 6.47 0.16 -2.73
N TYR A 309 6.69 1.45 -2.46
CA TYR A 309 6.84 2.47 -3.50
C TYR A 309 8.14 2.30 -4.29
N LYS A 310 9.25 1.97 -3.64
CA LYS A 310 10.54 1.69 -4.29
C LYS A 310 10.47 0.46 -5.19
N TYR A 311 9.79 -0.61 -4.76
CA TYR A 311 9.52 -1.80 -5.57
C TYR A 311 8.62 -1.52 -6.78
N LEU A 312 7.64 -0.62 -6.64
CA LEU A 312 6.79 -0.15 -7.75
C LEU A 312 7.56 0.78 -8.70
N LEU A 313 8.46 1.63 -8.19
CA LEU A 313 9.28 2.54 -8.98
C LEU A 313 10.40 1.82 -9.74
N GLU A 314 10.95 0.74 -9.19
CA GLU A 314 11.94 -0.11 -9.87
C GLU A 314 11.31 -0.98 -10.97
N ASN A 315 10.04 -1.37 -10.84
CA ASN A 315 9.34 -2.23 -11.83
C ASN A 315 8.53 -1.48 -12.89
N PHE A 316 8.33 -0.17 -12.76
CA PHE A 316 7.81 0.69 -13.81
C PHE A 316 8.91 1.66 -14.25
N PRO A 317 9.51 1.50 -15.46
CA PRO A 317 10.46 2.48 -15.97
C PRO A 317 9.67 3.71 -16.46
N LEU A 318 9.14 4.50 -15.52
CA LEU A 318 8.56 5.82 -15.84
C LEU A 318 9.63 6.79 -16.37
N THR A 319 10.90 6.43 -16.25
CA THR A 319 12.06 7.18 -16.75
C THR A 319 12.31 7.04 -18.26
N LYS A 320 11.60 6.16 -18.98
CA LYS A 320 11.65 6.13 -20.46
C LYS A 320 10.50 6.84 -21.18
N LEU A 321 9.45 7.29 -20.48
CA LEU A 321 8.32 7.98 -21.13
C LEU A 321 8.38 9.52 -21.05
N VAL A 322 9.25 10.08 -20.20
CA VAL A 322 9.32 11.55 -19.99
C VAL A 322 10.50 12.22 -20.73
N LEU A 323 11.41 11.45 -21.34
CA LEU A 323 12.61 11.99 -21.99
C LEU A 323 12.81 11.63 -23.48
N SER A 324 11.78 11.12 -24.17
CA SER A 324 11.80 11.09 -25.64
C SER A 324 10.49 11.60 -26.23
N LYS A 325 10.39 12.94 -26.34
CA LYS A 325 10.00 13.67 -27.56
C LYS A 325 9.72 15.14 -27.17
N PRO A 326 10.56 16.10 -27.57
CA PRO A 326 10.14 17.49 -27.57
C PRO A 326 9.00 17.65 -28.59
N CYS A 327 7.87 18.10 -28.06
CA CYS A 327 6.80 18.86 -28.68
C CYS A 327 6.95 19.14 -30.21
N THR A 328 6.29 18.32 -31.05
CA THR A 328 5.96 18.69 -32.44
C THR A 328 4.53 18.27 -32.80
N MET A 329 3.57 18.57 -31.92
CA MET A 329 2.14 18.44 -32.26
C MET A 329 1.32 19.72 -32.05
N MET A 330 1.94 20.83 -31.63
CA MET A 330 1.27 22.13 -31.49
C MET A 330 1.45 23.06 -32.71
N SER A 331 2.37 22.75 -33.64
CA SER A 331 2.57 23.57 -34.86
C SER A 331 1.70 23.17 -36.05
N LYS A 332 1.01 22.03 -35.99
CA LYS A 332 0.09 21.57 -37.06
C LYS A 332 -1.37 21.98 -36.83
N CYS A 333 -1.81 22.20 -35.59
CA CYS A 333 -3.17 22.72 -35.34
C CYS A 333 -3.31 24.22 -35.66
N LEU A 334 -2.26 25.04 -35.50
CA LEU A 334 -2.33 26.47 -35.83
C LEU A 334 -2.39 26.75 -37.34
N LYS A 335 -1.93 25.83 -38.20
CA LYS A 335 -2.02 25.97 -39.66
C LYS A 335 -3.36 25.53 -40.24
N CYS A 336 -4.17 24.72 -39.54
CA CYS A 336 -5.52 24.38 -39.99
C CYS A 336 -6.55 25.48 -39.63
N CYS A 337 -6.38 26.21 -38.52
CA CYS A 337 -7.31 27.29 -38.16
C CYS A 337 -7.11 28.60 -38.94
N GLN A 338 -5.98 28.82 -39.62
CA GLN A 338 -5.77 30.02 -40.44
C GLN A 338 -6.15 29.85 -41.93
N VAL A 339 -6.50 28.65 -42.38
CA VAL A 339 -6.94 28.41 -43.77
C VAL A 339 -8.47 28.48 -43.90
N GLN A 340 -9.21 28.47 -42.79
CA GLN A 340 -10.68 28.51 -42.80
C GLN A 340 -11.29 29.91 -42.58
N THR A 341 -10.47 30.96 -42.43
CA THR A 341 -10.94 32.35 -42.27
C THR A 341 -10.67 33.25 -43.49
N SER A 342 -10.16 32.72 -44.60
CA SER A 342 -9.87 33.49 -45.82
C SER A 342 -10.80 33.23 -47.01
N GLU A 343 -11.88 32.45 -46.86
CA GLU A 343 -12.83 32.14 -47.96
C GLU A 343 -14.23 32.74 -47.79
N SER A 344 -14.43 33.67 -46.86
CA SER A 344 -15.73 34.36 -46.68
C SER A 344 -15.59 35.87 -46.72
N HIS A 345 -15.18 36.45 -47.85
CA HIS A 345 -15.31 37.87 -48.23
C HIS A 345 -14.68 38.04 -49.63
N ILE A 346 -15.44 38.18 -50.72
CA ILE A 346 -15.84 39.43 -51.42
C ILE A 346 -16.25 39.00 -52.86
N PRO A 347 -17.07 39.74 -53.64
CA PRO A 347 -18.30 40.49 -53.36
C PRO A 347 -19.56 39.83 -53.95
#